data_AF-D7SRQ9-F1
#
_entry.id   AF-D7SRQ9-F1
#
_cell.length_a   1.000
_cell.length_b   1.000
_cell.length_c   1.000
_cell.angle_alpha   90.00
_cell.angle_beta   90.00
_cell.angle_gamma   90.00
#
_symmetry.space_group_name_H-M   'P 1'
#
loop_
_entity.id
_entity.type
_entity.pdbx_description
1 polymer ?
#
loop_
_entity_poly.entity_id
_entity_poly.type
_entity_poly.pdbx_seq_one_letter_code
_entity_poly.pdbx_strand_id
1 'polypeptide(L)'
;MISEIIMRLPDDAEVSNELWDEVIECMKLRVGDKVPLVRALAVRALARFANDSENSDILDLFLEALPLEHNAEVRKMIVLSLPPSNATSVAIFDHTLDVSEVVRKAAYYILANKFPLQSLSIKVRTIILQRGHTDCSAAVTKECLKLLKDEWLVKCCNGDPIELLKYLDVETYELVGESVMEALLKAGAVQLQDDQSIRQFIVSTSNEIEGESGHCILRIQLMEAEVALYWKTVCRNLQMKAQERGSDVLQQWVPKQQCMQQKHQTIMTF
;
A
#
# COMPACT_ATOMS: atom_id res chain seq x y z
N MET A 1 9.68 -26.49 18.78
CA MET A 1 9.46 -26.49 20.24
C MET A 1 10.27 -25.40 20.91
N ILE A 2 11.61 -25.38 20.76
CA ILE A 2 12.48 -24.32 21.33
C ILE A 2 12.11 -22.92 20.85
N SER A 3 11.96 -22.70 19.54
CA SER A 3 11.55 -21.40 18.99
C SER A 3 10.25 -20.86 19.58
N GLU A 4 9.28 -21.73 19.87
CA GLU A 4 7.99 -21.32 20.41
C GLU A 4 8.10 -20.94 21.89
N ILE A 5 8.98 -21.60 22.64
CA ILE A 5 9.28 -21.25 24.04
C ILE A 5 9.96 -19.88 24.08
N ILE A 6 11.00 -19.68 23.27
CA ILE A 6 11.76 -18.42 23.21
C ILE A 6 10.84 -17.23 22.85
N MET A 7 9.95 -17.41 21.88
CA MET A 7 9.03 -16.36 21.45
C MET A 7 7.89 -16.08 22.43
N ARG A 8 7.63 -16.97 23.39
CA ARG A 8 6.56 -16.79 24.40
C ARG A 8 7.09 -16.39 25.77
N LEU A 9 8.39 -16.44 25.99
CA LEU A 9 8.99 -15.96 27.22
C LEU A 9 8.73 -14.44 27.35
N PRO A 10 8.24 -13.95 28.50
CA PRO A 10 8.18 -12.53 28.78
C PRO A 10 9.56 -11.85 28.69
N ASP A 11 9.59 -10.54 28.54
CA ASP A 11 10.85 -9.77 28.50
C ASP A 11 11.53 -9.66 29.87
N ASP A 12 10.76 -9.81 30.95
CA ASP A 12 11.24 -9.86 32.34
C ASP A 12 11.53 -11.28 32.84
N ALA A 13 11.54 -12.27 31.94
CA ALA A 13 11.86 -13.65 32.32
C ALA A 13 13.35 -13.76 32.69
N GLU A 14 13.62 -14.14 33.95
CA GLU A 14 14.97 -14.41 34.43
C GLU A 14 15.49 -15.73 33.84
N VAL A 15 16.40 -15.60 32.87
CA VAL A 15 17.15 -16.71 32.26
C VAL A 15 18.62 -16.32 32.32
N SER A 16 19.48 -17.25 32.73
CA SER A 16 20.91 -16.97 32.88
C SER A 16 21.54 -16.65 31.52
N ASN A 17 22.51 -15.73 31.50
CA ASN A 17 23.19 -15.33 30.28
C ASN A 17 23.89 -16.52 29.61
N GLU A 18 24.48 -17.42 30.40
CA GLU A 18 25.15 -18.62 29.87
C GLU A 18 24.18 -19.51 29.09
N LEU A 19 22.93 -19.64 29.56
CA LEU A 19 21.93 -20.43 28.86
C LEU A 19 21.46 -19.74 27.57
N TRP A 20 21.37 -18.41 27.59
CA TRP A 20 21.07 -17.66 26.37
C TRP A 20 22.16 -17.80 25.33
N ASP A 21 23.43 -17.66 25.73
CA ASP A 21 24.58 -17.81 24.85
C ASP A 21 24.60 -19.21 24.22
N GLU A 22 24.40 -20.27 25.02
CA GLU A 22 24.32 -21.64 24.50
C GLU A 22 23.19 -21.83 23.48
N VAL A 23 22.01 -21.26 23.75
CA VAL A 23 20.85 -21.35 22.86
C VAL A 23 21.09 -20.56 21.57
N ILE A 24 21.65 -19.35 21.67
CA ILE A 24 21.96 -18.49 20.52
C ILE A 24 22.97 -19.18 19.61
N GLU A 25 24.09 -19.65 20.15
CA GLU A 25 25.13 -20.35 19.38
C GLU A 25 24.58 -21.63 18.74
N CYS A 26 23.76 -22.40 19.47
CA CYS A 26 23.09 -23.56 18.89
C CYS A 26 22.20 -23.15 17.70
N MET A 27 21.36 -22.12 17.84
CA MET A 27 20.45 -21.71 16.78
C MET A 27 21.19 -21.11 15.58
N LYS A 28 22.30 -20.37 15.78
CA LYS A 28 23.16 -19.89 14.68
C LYS A 28 23.62 -21.04 13.80
N LEU A 29 24.07 -22.16 14.39
CA LEU A 29 24.42 -23.37 13.64
C LEU A 29 23.22 -23.98 12.89
N ARG A 30 22.01 -23.95 13.49
CA ARG A 30 20.79 -24.50 12.86
C ARG A 30 20.29 -23.66 11.68
N VAL A 31 20.71 -22.41 11.52
CA VAL A 31 20.41 -21.60 10.31
C VAL A 31 20.96 -22.27 9.05
N GLY A 32 22.06 -23.03 9.15
CA GLY A 32 22.65 -23.80 8.05
C GLY A 32 22.15 -25.24 7.89
N ASP A 33 21.08 -25.65 8.58
CA ASP A 33 20.62 -27.05 8.56
C ASP A 33 20.14 -27.52 7.18
N LYS A 34 20.24 -28.83 6.90
CA LYS A 34 19.74 -29.42 5.65
C LYS A 34 18.23 -29.32 5.49
N VAL A 35 17.48 -29.37 6.59
CA VAL A 35 16.01 -29.37 6.62
C VAL A 35 15.49 -27.92 6.70
N PRO A 36 14.72 -27.45 5.70
CA PRO A 36 14.22 -26.07 5.67
C PRO A 36 13.42 -25.66 6.92
N LEU A 37 12.61 -26.59 7.45
CA LEU A 37 11.83 -26.32 8.66
C LEU A 37 12.73 -26.02 9.86
N VAL A 38 13.87 -26.69 10.00
CA VAL A 38 14.79 -26.42 11.10
C VAL A 38 15.41 -25.04 10.93
N ARG A 39 15.84 -24.69 9.70
CA ARG A 39 16.37 -23.34 9.41
C ARG A 39 15.35 -22.26 9.75
N ALA A 40 14.10 -22.40 9.32
CA ALA A 40 13.05 -21.43 9.63
C ALA A 40 12.80 -21.29 11.15
N LEU A 41 12.79 -22.39 11.90
CA LEU A 41 12.61 -22.35 13.36
C LEU A 41 13.81 -21.72 14.07
N ALA A 42 15.02 -21.94 13.56
CA ALA A 42 16.24 -21.33 14.07
C ALA A 42 16.23 -19.81 13.86
N VAL A 43 15.91 -19.36 12.64
CA VAL A 43 15.74 -17.94 12.32
C VAL A 43 14.69 -17.30 13.23
N ARG A 44 13.53 -17.95 13.39
CA ARG A 44 12.46 -17.44 14.27
C ARG A 44 12.90 -17.34 15.73
N ALA A 45 13.69 -18.29 16.22
CA ALA A 45 14.23 -18.25 17.57
C ALA A 45 15.22 -17.09 17.76
N LEU A 46 16.13 -16.91 16.81
CA LEU A 46 17.14 -15.84 16.82
C LEU A 46 16.55 -14.44 16.65
N ALA A 47 15.36 -14.32 16.05
CA ALA A 47 14.69 -13.05 15.81
C ALA A 47 14.54 -12.18 17.08
N ARG A 48 14.41 -12.80 18.26
CA ARG A 48 14.32 -12.09 19.55
C ARG A 48 15.59 -11.31 19.88
N PHE A 49 16.75 -11.83 19.48
CA PHE A 49 18.07 -11.30 19.83
C PHE A 49 18.68 -10.45 18.70
N ALA A 50 18.08 -10.45 17.51
CA ALA A 50 18.63 -9.80 16.32
C ALA A 50 18.75 -8.26 16.42
N ASN A 51 18.10 -7.63 17.41
CA ASN A 51 18.19 -6.19 17.65
C ASN A 51 19.08 -5.83 18.85
N ASP A 52 19.68 -6.83 19.50
CA ASP A 52 20.61 -6.63 20.61
C ASP A 52 22.01 -6.33 20.05
N SER A 53 22.63 -5.24 20.54
CA SER A 53 23.96 -4.82 20.13
C SER A 53 25.05 -5.85 20.46
N GLU A 54 24.85 -6.64 21.51
CA GLU A 54 25.78 -7.71 21.91
C GLU A 54 25.73 -8.90 20.93
N ASN A 55 24.63 -9.02 20.18
CA ASN A 55 24.33 -10.10 19.24
C ASN A 55 24.26 -9.60 17.79
N SER A 56 25.08 -8.61 17.44
CA SER A 56 25.08 -7.98 16.11
C SER A 56 25.37 -8.98 14.97
N ASP A 57 26.10 -10.06 15.26
CA ASP A 57 26.42 -11.12 14.30
C ASP A 57 25.18 -11.95 13.86
N ILE A 58 24.08 -11.94 14.62
CA ILE A 58 22.80 -12.54 14.21
C ILE A 58 22.22 -11.82 12.99
N LEU A 59 22.30 -10.49 12.97
CA LEU A 59 21.81 -9.70 11.85
C LEU A 59 22.64 -9.98 10.59
N ASP A 60 23.97 -10.01 10.74
CA ASP A 60 24.88 -10.35 9.64
C ASP A 60 24.59 -11.75 9.09
N LEU A 61 24.40 -12.73 9.98
CA LEU A 61 24.00 -14.08 9.61
C LEU A 61 22.70 -14.11 8.80
N PHE A 62 21.68 -13.32 9.18
CA PHE A 62 20.42 -13.24 8.42
C PHE A 62 20.62 -12.62 7.04
N LEU A 63 21.39 -11.53 6.95
CA LEU A 63 21.65 -10.82 5.69
C LEU A 63 22.52 -11.66 4.73
N GLU A 64 23.44 -12.46 5.25
CA GLU A 64 24.26 -13.40 4.48
C GLU A 64 23.44 -14.62 4.02
N ALA A 65 22.60 -15.17 4.89
CA ALA A 65 21.80 -16.36 4.58
C ALA A 65 20.68 -16.08 3.56
N LEU A 66 20.05 -14.90 3.64
CA LEU A 66 18.88 -14.55 2.84
C LEU A 66 19.07 -14.70 1.32
N PRO A 67 20.11 -14.14 0.67
CA PRO A 67 20.32 -14.29 -0.78
C PRO A 67 20.70 -15.71 -1.20
N LEU A 68 21.21 -16.54 -0.27
CA LEU A 68 21.61 -17.93 -0.53
C LEU A 68 20.47 -18.93 -0.31
N GLU A 69 19.39 -18.52 0.35
CA GLU A 69 18.32 -19.42 0.78
C GLU A 69 17.32 -19.73 -0.35
N HIS A 70 17.27 -21.00 -0.76
CA HIS A 70 16.41 -21.45 -1.84
C HIS A 70 14.95 -21.68 -1.44
N ASN A 71 14.67 -22.02 -0.18
CA ASN A 71 13.32 -22.30 0.28
C ASN A 71 12.53 -21.02 0.60
N ALA A 72 11.38 -20.85 -0.04
CA ALA A 72 10.55 -19.65 0.10
C ALA A 72 10.05 -19.42 1.54
N GLU A 73 9.69 -20.46 2.29
CA GLU A 73 9.22 -20.29 3.67
C GLU A 73 10.36 -19.88 4.61
N VAL A 74 11.59 -20.33 4.35
CA VAL A 74 12.77 -19.87 5.11
C VAL A 74 13.10 -18.42 4.77
N ARG A 75 13.13 -18.03 3.48
CA ARG A 75 13.32 -16.62 3.09
C ARG A 75 12.27 -15.71 3.72
N LYS A 76 11.00 -16.10 3.65
CA LYS A 76 9.89 -15.41 4.32
C LYS A 76 10.15 -15.26 5.81
N MET A 77 10.58 -16.33 6.49
CA MET A 77 10.87 -16.28 7.93
C MET A 77 12.02 -15.32 8.25
N ILE A 78 13.08 -15.30 7.43
CA ILE A 78 14.19 -14.35 7.57
C ILE A 78 13.68 -12.92 7.40
N VAL A 79 12.95 -12.62 6.31
CA VAL A 79 12.37 -11.29 6.06
C VAL A 79 11.50 -10.81 7.23
N LEU A 80 10.66 -11.68 7.79
CA LEU A 80 9.83 -11.35 8.96
C LEU A 80 10.65 -11.05 10.23
N SER A 81 11.80 -11.70 10.35
CA SER A 81 12.68 -11.65 11.53
C SER A 81 13.67 -10.49 11.51
N LEU A 82 13.87 -9.82 10.38
CA LEU A 82 14.78 -8.69 10.27
C LEU A 82 14.33 -7.50 11.15
N PRO A 83 15.18 -6.96 12.03
CA PRO A 83 14.88 -5.76 12.82
C PRO A 83 14.82 -4.51 11.93
N PRO A 84 14.17 -3.41 12.35
CA PRO A 84 14.15 -2.18 11.57
C PRO A 84 15.51 -1.47 11.59
N SER A 85 16.17 -1.35 10.43
CA SER A 85 17.40 -0.56 10.25
C SER A 85 17.55 -0.15 8.78
N ASN A 86 18.54 0.71 8.48
CA ASN A 86 18.84 1.08 7.10
C ASN A 86 19.32 -0.12 6.25
N ALA A 87 20.08 -1.03 6.85
CA ALA A 87 20.57 -2.22 6.15
C ALA A 87 19.42 -3.19 5.84
N THR A 88 18.53 -3.41 6.81
CA THR A 88 17.40 -4.34 6.63
C THR A 88 16.31 -3.77 5.74
N SER A 89 16.12 -2.45 5.71
CA SER A 89 15.14 -1.82 4.82
C SER A 89 15.46 -2.10 3.35
N VAL A 90 16.74 -2.09 2.96
CA VAL A 90 17.19 -2.47 1.62
C VAL A 90 16.89 -3.94 1.35
N ALA A 91 17.27 -4.84 2.26
CA ALA A 91 17.01 -6.27 2.11
C ALA A 91 15.51 -6.58 1.98
N ILE A 92 14.66 -5.96 2.80
CA ILE A 92 13.20 -6.14 2.76
C ILE A 92 12.62 -5.55 1.47
N PHE A 93 13.09 -4.37 1.05
CA PHE A 93 12.69 -3.75 -0.20
C PHE A 93 13.01 -4.62 -1.41
N ASP A 94 14.20 -5.22 -1.48
CA ASP A 94 14.59 -6.10 -2.58
C ASP A 94 13.67 -7.33 -2.68
N HIS A 95 13.20 -7.84 -1.53
CA HIS A 95 12.28 -8.97 -1.47
C HIS A 95 10.83 -8.63 -1.85
N THR A 96 10.51 -7.37 -2.16
CA THR A 96 9.28 -7.02 -2.89
C THR A 96 9.29 -7.55 -4.33
N LEU A 97 10.43 -8.04 -4.84
CA LEU A 97 10.57 -8.71 -6.14
C LEU A 97 10.96 -10.19 -6.02
N ASP A 98 10.79 -10.80 -4.85
CA ASP A 98 11.05 -12.23 -4.68
C ASP A 98 10.23 -13.06 -5.67
N VAL A 99 10.81 -14.14 -6.20
CA VAL A 99 10.13 -15.08 -7.11
C VAL A 99 8.85 -15.67 -6.49
N SER A 100 8.84 -15.81 -5.16
CA SER A 100 7.74 -16.39 -4.39
C SER A 100 6.78 -15.33 -3.86
N GLU A 101 5.49 -15.52 -4.16
CA GLU A 101 4.40 -14.68 -3.65
C GLU A 101 4.43 -14.53 -2.12
N VAL A 102 4.64 -15.62 -1.38
CA VAL A 102 4.58 -15.59 0.08
C VAL A 102 5.68 -14.73 0.69
N VAL A 103 6.83 -14.61 0.01
CA VAL A 103 7.94 -13.76 0.44
C VAL A 103 7.65 -12.30 0.09
N ARG A 104 7.16 -12.02 -1.13
CA ARG A 104 6.74 -10.66 -1.51
C ARG A 104 5.68 -10.12 -0.57
N LYS A 105 4.67 -10.92 -0.24
CA LYS A 105 3.63 -10.56 0.73
C LYS A 105 4.22 -10.24 2.12
N ALA A 106 5.17 -11.06 2.59
CA ALA A 106 5.85 -10.81 3.86
C ALA A 106 6.67 -9.51 3.84
N ALA A 107 7.30 -9.17 2.71
CA ALA A 107 8.00 -7.90 2.55
C ALA A 107 7.04 -6.70 2.71
N TYR A 108 5.87 -6.70 2.04
CA TYR A 108 4.86 -5.64 2.23
C TYR A 108 4.34 -5.58 3.66
N TYR A 109 4.09 -6.73 4.29
CA TYR A 109 3.70 -6.78 5.70
C TYR A 109 4.74 -6.10 6.60
N ILE A 110 6.03 -6.40 6.43
CA ILE A 110 7.08 -5.80 7.27
C ILE A 110 7.28 -4.32 6.96
N LEU A 111 7.24 -3.92 5.69
CA LEU A 111 7.28 -2.50 5.30
C LEU A 111 6.17 -1.71 6.00
N ALA A 112 4.95 -2.26 6.06
CA ALA A 112 3.82 -1.64 6.74
C ALA A 112 4.06 -1.49 8.25
N ASN A 113 4.54 -2.55 8.91
CA ASN A 113 4.58 -2.61 10.37
C ASN A 113 5.85 -2.01 10.99
N LYS A 114 6.97 -1.98 10.26
CA LYS A 114 8.28 -1.60 10.82
C LYS A 114 8.87 -0.30 10.26
N PHE A 115 8.35 0.22 9.13
CA PHE A 115 8.94 1.37 8.45
C PHE A 115 7.88 2.46 8.16
N PRO A 116 7.87 3.56 8.95
CA PRO A 116 7.03 4.70 8.66
C PRO A 116 7.29 5.27 7.26
N LEU A 117 6.27 5.89 6.65
CA LEU A 117 6.39 6.52 5.34
C LEU A 117 7.60 7.47 5.25
N GLN A 118 7.82 8.25 6.30
CA GLN A 118 8.88 9.26 6.39
C GLN A 118 10.29 8.67 6.38
N SER A 119 10.49 7.43 6.82
CA SER A 119 11.83 6.81 6.86
C SER A 119 12.29 6.30 5.50
N LEU A 120 11.41 6.23 4.50
CA LEU A 120 11.71 5.78 3.16
C LEU A 120 11.99 6.97 2.24
N SER A 121 12.93 6.85 1.30
CA SER A 121 13.12 7.89 0.29
C SER A 121 11.92 7.94 -0.67
N ILE A 122 11.67 9.11 -1.28
CA ILE A 122 10.58 9.30 -2.25
C ILE A 122 10.64 8.23 -3.36
N LYS A 123 11.82 8.01 -3.94
CA LYS A 123 12.04 6.98 -4.96
C LYS A 123 11.69 5.56 -4.48
N VAL A 124 11.99 5.22 -3.22
CA VAL A 124 11.65 3.91 -2.66
C VAL A 124 10.14 3.78 -2.48
N ARG A 125 9.46 4.82 -1.96
CA ARG A 125 8.00 4.84 -1.78
C ARG A 125 7.28 4.58 -3.11
N THR A 126 7.71 5.28 -4.17
CA THR A 126 7.07 5.16 -5.49
C THR A 126 7.30 3.79 -6.12
N ILE A 127 8.48 3.19 -5.96
CA ILE A 127 8.75 1.82 -6.43
C ILE A 127 7.94 0.78 -5.65
N ILE A 128 7.82 0.90 -4.32
CA ILE A 128 7.00 0.00 -3.49
C ILE A 128 5.55 0.00 -4.00
N LEU A 129 4.97 1.19 -4.19
CA LEU A 129 3.59 1.32 -4.65
C LEU A 129 3.40 0.79 -6.07
N GLN A 130 4.32 1.14 -6.97
CA GLN A 130 4.27 0.68 -8.36
C GLN A 130 4.32 -0.86 -8.42
N ARG A 131 5.27 -1.48 -7.72
CA ARG A 131 5.42 -2.95 -7.70
C ARG A 131 4.19 -3.62 -7.12
N GLY A 132 3.65 -3.11 -6.00
CA GLY A 132 2.57 -3.76 -5.29
C GLY A 132 1.22 -3.64 -5.99
N HIS A 133 0.94 -2.48 -6.60
CA HIS A 133 -0.27 -2.28 -7.40
C HIS A 133 -0.28 -3.11 -8.68
N THR A 134 0.89 -3.38 -9.28
CA THR A 134 1.01 -4.21 -10.49
C THR A 134 1.48 -5.64 -10.23
N ASP A 135 1.48 -6.09 -8.97
CA ASP A 135 1.85 -7.48 -8.66
C ASP A 135 0.84 -8.43 -9.32
N CYS A 136 1.34 -9.57 -9.82
CA CYS A 136 0.48 -10.59 -10.44
C CYS A 136 -0.40 -11.31 -9.42
N SER A 137 -0.04 -11.26 -8.14
CA SER A 137 -0.82 -11.87 -7.06
C SER A 137 -1.75 -10.88 -6.39
N ALA A 138 -3.04 -11.20 -6.41
CA ALA A 138 -4.06 -10.46 -5.66
C ALA A 138 -3.78 -10.43 -4.15
N ALA A 139 -3.10 -11.45 -3.60
CA ALA A 139 -2.74 -11.47 -2.19
C ALA A 139 -1.67 -10.42 -1.86
N VAL A 140 -0.71 -10.21 -2.76
CA VAL A 140 0.34 -9.18 -2.61
C VAL A 140 -0.25 -7.79 -2.84
N THR A 141 -1.06 -7.61 -3.89
CA THR A 141 -1.75 -6.33 -4.14
C THR A 141 -2.62 -5.92 -2.96
N LYS A 142 -3.32 -6.87 -2.33
CA LYS A 142 -4.11 -6.62 -1.12
C LYS A 142 -3.24 -6.17 0.06
N GLU A 143 -2.08 -6.78 0.26
CA GLU A 143 -1.16 -6.39 1.34
C GLU A 143 -0.55 -5.01 1.08
N CYS A 144 -0.21 -4.69 -0.18
CA CYS A 144 0.21 -3.35 -0.58
C CYS A 144 -0.88 -2.30 -0.34
N LEU A 145 -2.14 -2.60 -0.69
CA LEU A 145 -3.26 -1.71 -0.43
C LEU A 145 -3.46 -1.49 1.07
N LYS A 146 -3.24 -2.52 1.89
CA LYS A 146 -3.30 -2.41 3.36
C LYS A 146 -2.21 -1.48 3.89
N LEU A 147 -0.97 -1.65 3.42
CA LEU A 147 0.15 -0.73 3.73
C LEU A 147 -0.20 0.72 3.37
N LEU A 148 -0.70 0.93 2.15
CA LEU A 148 -1.06 2.25 1.65
C LEU A 148 -2.19 2.89 2.48
N LYS A 149 -3.26 2.14 2.76
CA LYS A 149 -4.44 2.65 3.43
C LYS A 149 -4.24 2.81 4.93
N ASP A 150 -3.85 1.73 5.61
CA ASP A 150 -3.90 1.67 7.07
C ASP A 150 -2.67 2.36 7.68
N GLU A 151 -1.49 2.14 7.10
CA GLU A 151 -0.25 2.68 7.66
C GLU A 151 0.11 4.03 7.05
N TRP A 152 0.10 4.19 5.72
CA TRP A 152 0.55 5.44 5.10
C TRP A 152 -0.52 6.52 5.14
N LEU A 153 -1.74 6.25 4.65
CA LEU A 153 -2.82 7.24 4.66
C LEU A 153 -3.33 7.51 6.08
N VAL A 154 -3.85 6.49 6.76
CA VAL A 154 -4.53 6.69 8.06
C VAL A 154 -3.56 7.09 9.16
N LYS A 155 -2.45 6.36 9.32
CA LYS A 155 -1.53 6.58 10.45
C LYS A 155 -0.46 7.64 10.18
N CYS A 156 0.17 7.67 9.01
CA CYS A 156 1.22 8.67 8.72
C CYS A 156 0.66 10.02 8.26
N CYS A 157 -0.50 10.04 7.60
CA CYS A 157 -1.10 11.25 7.01
C CYS A 157 -2.46 11.63 7.64
N ASN A 158 -2.85 11.01 8.76
CA ASN A 158 -4.12 11.29 9.46
C ASN A 158 -5.38 11.19 8.58
N GLY A 159 -5.34 10.35 7.55
CA GLY A 159 -6.43 10.19 6.61
C GLY A 159 -6.50 11.26 5.51
N ASP A 160 -5.54 12.18 5.43
CA ASP A 160 -5.49 13.22 4.39
C ASP A 160 -4.77 12.70 3.13
N PRO A 161 -5.50 12.50 2.00
CA PRO A 161 -4.89 12.06 0.75
C PRO A 161 -3.98 13.12 0.11
N ILE A 162 -4.23 14.41 0.32
CA ILE A 162 -3.37 15.48 -0.24
C ILE A 162 -2.02 15.45 0.48
N GLU A 163 -2.02 15.29 1.80
CA GLU A 163 -0.79 15.14 2.58
C GLU A 163 -0.01 13.88 2.14
N LEU A 164 -0.69 12.76 1.89
CA LEU A 164 -0.05 11.56 1.33
C LEU A 164 0.62 11.84 -0.01
N LEU A 165 -0.02 12.57 -0.92
CA LEU A 165 0.53 12.90 -2.23
C LEU A 165 1.81 13.74 -2.12
N LYS A 166 1.95 14.60 -1.11
CA LYS A 166 3.19 15.38 -0.89
C LYS A 166 4.40 14.47 -0.61
N TYR A 167 4.19 13.30 -0.03
CA TYR A 167 5.26 12.32 0.21
C TYR A 167 5.70 11.55 -1.04
N LEU A 168 5.01 11.72 -2.18
CA LEU A 168 5.26 10.97 -3.42
C LEU A 168 5.96 11.77 -4.52
N ASP A 169 6.13 13.10 -4.35
CA ASP A 169 6.66 13.99 -5.40
C ASP A 169 5.90 13.78 -6.71
N VAL A 170 4.63 14.16 -6.70
CA VAL A 170 3.70 13.89 -7.80
C VAL A 170 4.01 14.70 -9.07
N GLU A 171 4.85 15.73 -8.98
CA GLU A 171 5.38 16.42 -10.15
C GLU A 171 6.30 15.50 -10.96
N THR A 172 7.15 14.73 -10.28
CA THR A 172 8.05 13.75 -10.91
C THR A 172 7.35 12.42 -11.18
N TYR A 173 6.50 11.96 -10.25
CA TYR A 173 5.92 10.61 -10.24
C TYR A 173 4.39 10.63 -10.41
N GLU A 174 3.87 11.46 -11.31
CA GLU A 174 2.43 11.69 -11.52
C GLU A 174 1.64 10.37 -11.67
N LEU A 175 2.11 9.44 -12.51
CA LEU A 175 1.41 8.17 -12.76
C LEU A 175 1.27 7.30 -11.50
N VAL A 176 2.26 7.34 -10.60
CA VAL A 176 2.17 6.61 -9.33
C VAL A 176 1.15 7.28 -8.42
N GLY A 177 1.16 8.62 -8.36
CA GLY A 177 0.14 9.38 -7.62
C GLY A 177 -1.28 9.13 -8.14
N GLU A 178 -1.47 9.04 -9.46
CA GLU A 178 -2.76 8.65 -10.05
C GLU A 178 -3.17 7.25 -9.63
N SER A 179 -2.27 6.27 -9.76
CA SER A 179 -2.52 4.88 -9.38
C SER A 179 -2.91 4.76 -7.89
N VAL A 180 -2.23 5.49 -7.02
CA VAL A 180 -2.53 5.59 -5.58
C VAL A 180 -3.93 6.14 -5.35
N MET A 181 -4.26 7.29 -5.94
CA MET A 181 -5.58 7.89 -5.77
C MET A 181 -6.70 6.99 -6.29
N GLU A 182 -6.51 6.37 -7.44
CA GLU A 182 -7.47 5.42 -7.99
C GLU A 182 -7.67 4.20 -7.08
N ALA A 183 -6.59 3.64 -6.53
CA ALA A 183 -6.66 2.52 -5.58
C ALA A 183 -7.42 2.90 -4.31
N LEU A 184 -7.12 4.07 -3.73
CA LEU A 184 -7.78 4.58 -2.53
C LEU A 184 -9.27 4.90 -2.75
N LEU A 185 -9.60 5.52 -3.89
CA LEU A 185 -10.98 5.82 -4.27
C LEU A 185 -11.81 4.55 -4.51
N LYS A 186 -11.23 3.53 -5.16
CA LYS A 186 -11.85 2.20 -5.34
C LYS A 186 -12.04 1.50 -4.00
N ALA A 187 -11.11 1.65 -3.06
CA ALA A 187 -11.18 1.08 -1.72
C ALA A 187 -12.10 1.86 -0.75
N GLY A 188 -12.69 2.98 -1.19
CA GLY A 188 -13.51 3.85 -0.35
C GLY A 188 -12.75 4.51 0.80
N ALA A 189 -11.43 4.64 0.67
CA ALA A 189 -10.56 5.21 1.71
C ALA A 189 -10.51 6.74 1.67
N VAL A 190 -10.92 7.35 0.55
CA VAL A 190 -11.06 8.79 0.40
C VAL A 190 -12.54 9.14 0.49
N GLN A 191 -12.90 9.91 1.52
CA GLN A 191 -14.25 10.47 1.65
C GLN A 191 -14.24 11.90 1.12
N LEU A 192 -15.21 12.23 0.28
CA LEU A 192 -15.48 13.62 -0.08
C LEU A 192 -16.30 14.21 1.05
N GLN A 193 -15.73 15.17 1.77
CA GLN A 193 -16.50 15.99 2.69
C GLN A 193 -17.39 16.94 1.87
N ASP A 194 -18.63 17.16 2.32
CA ASP A 194 -19.62 17.97 1.59
C ASP A 194 -19.20 19.44 1.41
N ASP A 195 -18.26 19.92 2.22
CA ASP A 195 -17.71 21.27 2.20
C ASP A 195 -16.57 21.46 1.19
N GLN A 196 -15.91 20.38 0.76
CA GLN A 196 -14.79 20.44 -0.17
C GLN A 196 -15.29 20.37 -1.63
N SER A 197 -15.09 21.45 -2.37
CA SER A 197 -15.45 21.51 -3.79
C SER A 197 -14.32 22.10 -4.61
N ILE A 198 -14.06 21.51 -5.79
CA ILE A 198 -13.18 22.10 -6.81
C ILE A 198 -13.59 23.54 -7.18
N ARG A 199 -14.86 23.92 -6.95
CA ARG A 199 -15.37 25.28 -7.17
C ARG A 199 -14.61 26.34 -6.39
N GLN A 200 -13.99 26.00 -5.25
CA GLN A 200 -13.18 26.94 -4.48
C GLN A 200 -11.99 27.50 -5.27
N PHE A 201 -11.53 26.79 -6.30
CA PHE A 201 -10.44 27.23 -7.18
C PHE A 201 -10.92 27.94 -8.44
N ILE A 202 -12.24 28.12 -8.61
CA ILE A 202 -12.84 28.79 -9.76
C ILE A 202 -13.34 30.16 -9.30
N VAL A 203 -12.60 31.22 -9.62
CA VAL A 203 -13.02 32.60 -9.36
C VAL A 203 -13.81 33.10 -10.57
N SER A 204 -15.04 33.58 -10.32
CA SER A 204 -15.82 34.30 -11.33
C SER A 204 -15.55 35.79 -11.18
N THR A 205 -14.95 36.42 -12.19
CA THR A 205 -14.84 37.88 -12.23
C THR A 205 -15.91 38.40 -13.19
N SER A 206 -16.97 38.99 -12.67
CA SER A 206 -17.91 39.76 -13.48
C SER A 206 -17.29 41.13 -13.73
N ASN A 207 -16.87 41.39 -14.97
CA ASN A 207 -16.64 42.76 -15.40
C ASN A 207 -18.02 43.39 -15.63
N GLU A 208 -18.48 44.19 -14.66
CA GLU A 208 -19.60 45.10 -14.88
C GLU A 208 -19.14 46.20 -15.84
N ILE A 209 -19.21 45.92 -17.14
CA ILE A 209 -19.24 46.95 -18.17
C ILE A 209 -20.67 46.93 -18.68
N GLU A 210 -21.44 47.96 -18.30
CA GLU A 210 -22.79 48.19 -18.79
C GLU A 210 -22.78 48.21 -20.32
N GLY A 211 -23.41 47.20 -20.96
CA GLY A 211 -23.85 47.32 -22.35
C GLY A 211 -23.58 46.16 -23.31
N GLU A 212 -22.67 45.23 -23.03
CA GLU A 212 -22.40 44.11 -23.95
C GLU A 212 -22.30 42.78 -23.19
N SER A 213 -23.00 41.76 -23.73
CA SER A 213 -23.10 40.37 -23.24
C SER A 213 -21.95 39.95 -22.32
N GLY A 214 -22.19 40.01 -21.00
CA GLY A 214 -21.18 39.78 -19.98
C GLY A 214 -20.54 38.40 -20.11
N HIS A 215 -19.37 38.34 -20.73
CA HIS A 215 -18.54 37.13 -20.74
C HIS A 215 -17.99 36.93 -19.34
N CYS A 216 -18.56 35.98 -18.59
CA CYS A 216 -18.01 35.57 -17.30
C CYS A 216 -16.65 34.89 -17.56
N ILE A 217 -15.57 35.57 -17.22
CA ILE A 217 -14.23 34.99 -17.31
C ILE A 217 -14.01 34.18 -16.03
N LEU A 218 -14.02 32.85 -16.19
CA LEU A 218 -13.63 31.94 -15.12
C LEU A 218 -12.10 31.93 -15.02
N ARG A 219 -11.56 32.40 -13.89
CA ARG A 219 -10.13 32.32 -13.60
C ARG A 219 -9.87 31.16 -12.65
N ILE A 220 -9.09 30.19 -13.12
CA ILE A 220 -8.62 29.08 -12.28
C ILE A 220 -7.47 29.63 -11.42
N GLN A 221 -7.57 29.46 -10.11
CA GLN A 221 -6.47 29.76 -9.19
C GLN A 221 -5.35 28.73 -9.34
N LEU A 222 -4.10 29.20 -9.22
CA LEU A 222 -2.94 28.31 -9.17
C LEU A 222 -3.07 27.40 -7.93
N MET A 223 -2.82 26.12 -8.11
CA MET A 223 -2.88 25.11 -7.05
C MET A 223 -1.60 24.30 -7.05
N GLU A 224 -1.25 23.74 -5.89
CA GLU A 224 -0.14 22.79 -5.75
C GLU A 224 -0.41 21.52 -6.56
N ALA A 225 0.65 20.83 -6.98
CA ALA A 225 0.55 19.66 -7.85
C ALA A 225 -0.29 18.53 -7.23
N GLU A 226 -0.18 18.34 -5.91
CA GLU A 226 -0.94 17.36 -5.13
C GLU A 226 -2.44 17.66 -5.14
N VAL A 227 -2.80 18.93 -4.98
CA VAL A 227 -4.19 19.39 -5.01
C VAL A 227 -4.77 19.21 -6.42
N ALA A 228 -4.00 19.55 -7.46
CA ALA A 228 -4.40 19.34 -8.85
C ALA A 228 -4.65 17.85 -9.14
N LEU A 229 -3.71 16.98 -8.74
CA LEU A 229 -3.80 15.55 -8.98
C LEU A 229 -4.96 14.91 -8.20
N TYR A 230 -5.16 15.33 -6.95
CA TYR A 230 -6.30 14.92 -6.14
C TYR A 230 -7.61 15.23 -6.85
N TRP A 231 -7.84 16.47 -7.28
CA TRP A 231 -9.08 16.84 -7.96
C TRP A 231 -9.21 16.20 -9.35
N LYS A 232 -8.12 16.07 -10.11
CA LYS A 232 -8.11 15.35 -11.40
C LYS A 232 -8.63 13.93 -11.26
N THR A 233 -8.16 13.20 -10.24
CA THR A 233 -8.50 11.79 -10.01
C THR A 233 -9.90 11.63 -9.40
N VAL A 234 -10.28 12.51 -8.45
CA VAL A 234 -11.64 12.57 -7.88
C VAL A 234 -12.68 12.84 -8.98
N CYS A 235 -12.49 13.88 -9.79
CA CYS A 235 -13.43 14.23 -10.85
C CYS A 235 -13.58 13.11 -11.89
N ARG A 236 -12.47 12.50 -12.31
CA ARG A 236 -12.47 11.32 -13.20
C ARG A 236 -13.27 10.16 -12.59
N ASN A 237 -13.06 9.85 -11.30
CA ASN A 237 -13.80 8.79 -10.61
C ASN A 237 -15.31 9.10 -10.48
N LEU A 238 -15.68 10.35 -10.18
CA LEU A 238 -17.08 10.78 -10.13
C LEU A 238 -17.74 10.69 -11.51
N GLN A 239 -17.04 11.08 -12.57
CA GLN A 239 -17.52 10.99 -13.94
C GLN A 239 -17.78 9.53 -14.34
N MET A 240 -16.83 8.61 -14.05
CA MET A 240 -17.02 7.18 -14.30
C MET A 240 -18.23 6.63 -13.55
N LYS A 241 -18.36 6.91 -12.24
CA LYS A 241 -19.52 6.50 -11.44
C LYS A 241 -20.85 7.07 -11.97
N ALA A 242 -20.85 8.30 -12.48
CA ALA A 242 -22.03 8.92 -13.07
C ALA A 242 -22.41 8.26 -14.40
N GLN A 243 -21.42 7.90 -15.23
CA GLN A 243 -21.64 7.19 -16.49
C GLN A 243 -22.16 5.76 -16.26
N GLU A 244 -21.57 5.03 -15.31
CA GLU A 244 -22.04 3.69 -14.89
C GLU A 244 -23.51 3.75 -14.45
N ARG A 245 -23.85 4.64 -13.51
CA ARG A 245 -25.23 4.84 -13.05
C ARG A 245 -26.17 5.26 -14.17
N GLY A 246 -25.74 6.17 -15.04
CA GLY A 246 -26.52 6.60 -16.21
C GLY A 246 -26.78 5.44 -17.17
N SER A 247 -25.79 4.58 -17.38
CA SER A 247 -25.90 3.37 -18.22
C SER A 247 -26.80 2.31 -17.58
N ASP A 248 -26.73 2.10 -16.28
CA ASP A 248 -27.56 1.15 -15.54
C ASP A 248 -29.04 1.56 -15.59
N VAL A 249 -29.28 2.87 -15.43
CA VAL A 249 -30.61 3.45 -15.64
C VAL A 249 -31.04 3.25 -17.10
N LEU A 250 -30.21 3.55 -18.09
CA LEU A 250 -30.56 3.32 -19.50
C LEU A 250 -30.86 1.84 -19.79
N GLN A 251 -30.08 0.90 -19.26
CA GLN A 251 -30.31 -0.55 -19.39
C GLN A 251 -31.58 -1.02 -18.65
N GLN A 252 -31.99 -0.40 -17.56
CA GLN A 252 -33.30 -0.65 -16.94
C GLN A 252 -34.48 -0.11 -17.76
N TRP A 253 -34.24 0.93 -18.58
CA TRP A 253 -35.27 1.53 -19.43
C TRP A 253 -35.42 0.83 -20.79
N VAL A 254 -34.36 0.20 -21.33
CA VAL A 254 -34.41 -0.54 -22.61
C VAL A 254 -35.42 -1.71 -22.62
N PRO A 255 -35.53 -2.57 -21.59
CA PRO A 255 -36.56 -3.61 -21.52
C PRO A 255 -37.99 -3.05 -21.47
N LYS A 256 -38.17 -1.87 -20.87
CA LYS A 256 -39.49 -1.20 -20.82
C LYS A 256 -39.89 -0.62 -22.17
N GLN A 257 -38.93 -0.16 -22.98
CA GLN A 257 -39.21 0.30 -24.34
C GLN A 257 -39.59 -0.86 -25.28
N GLN A 258 -38.93 -2.01 -25.20
CA GLN A 258 -39.33 -3.21 -25.97
C GLN A 258 -40.74 -3.70 -25.59
N CYS A 259 -41.10 -3.62 -24.30
CA CYS A 259 -42.45 -3.96 -23.83
C CYS A 259 -43.52 -2.95 -24.32
N MET A 260 -43.17 -1.66 -24.49
CA MET A 260 -44.08 -0.66 -25.08
C MET A 260 -44.25 -0.81 -26.60
N GLN A 261 -43.20 -1.21 -27.32
CA GLN A 261 -43.28 -1.48 -28.77
C GLN A 261 -44.11 -2.74 -29.07
N GLN A 262 -43.99 -3.81 -28.27
CA GLN A 262 -44.86 -4.98 -28.40
C GLN A 262 -46.33 -4.65 -28.10
N LYS A 263 -46.63 -3.76 -27.14
CA LYS A 263 -48.01 -3.32 -26.87
C LYS A 263 -48.60 -2.45 -27.99
N HIS A 264 -47.80 -1.65 -28.69
CA HIS A 264 -48.28 -0.87 -29.85
C HIS A 264 -48.57 -1.75 -31.07
N GLN A 265 -47.85 -2.86 -31.24
CA GLN A 265 -48.10 -3.79 -32.35
C GLN A 265 -49.37 -4.62 -32.15
N THR A 266 -49.71 -4.98 -30.90
CA THR A 266 -50.96 -5.69 -30.58
C THR A 266 -52.23 -4.82 -30.69
N ILE A 267 -52.11 -3.49 -30.60
CA ILE A 267 -53.26 -2.56 -30.72
C ILE A 267 -53.60 -2.25 -32.19
N MET A 268 -52.70 -2.53 -33.14
CA MET A 268 -52.92 -2.33 -34.58
C MET A 268 -53.37 -3.61 -35.32
N THR A 269 -53.76 -4.66 -34.60
CA THR A 269 -54.26 -5.93 -35.19
C THR A 269 -55.69 -6.32 -34.78
N PHE A 270 -56.50 -5.35 -34.34
CA PHE A 270 -57.95 -5.49 -34.19
C PHE A 270 -58.68 -4.38 -34.95
#